data_AF-A0A535RMB8-F1
#
_entry.id   AF-A0A535RMB8-F1
#
_cell.length_a   1.000
_cell.length_b   1.000
_cell.length_c   1.000
_cell.angle_alpha   90.00
_cell.angle_beta   90.00
_cell.angle_gamma   90.00
#
_symmetry.space_group_name_H-M   'P 1'
#
loop_
_entity.id
_entity.type
_entity.pdbx_description
1 polymer ?
#
loop_
_entity_poly.entity_id
_entity_poly.type
_entity_poly.pdbx_seq_one_letter_code
_entity_poly.pdbx_strand_id
1 'polypeptide(L)'
;MASTAIPATSRAQLERADESWVDFRLAIAAMGLEAFGRTTPAGWTQQALIAHVAAWHEVSAERLRDFRASGDPSPGPDLSDDAFNARVARDTAALTPAAVVSRLDASWSMLRAEIAALSDRELRAHDGWAASVVAANTFDHYREHRVEVFAEVPLTPRALRMSMDAAWRRFRAAAVATDLERTSSAGWTRKSMLAHVAYWMSQVPVELPVRLAGRRSPTADVDAANARAAERAAALDRAGILALLDRGYRETVDALAALPPDTEVDFMAVRLVAGETYEHFRQHAPELEDATA
;
A
#
# COMPACT_ATOMS: atom_id res chain seq x y z
N MET A 1 -17.44 13.95 -7.22
CA MET A 1 -17.81 12.59 -7.65
C MET A 1 -17.01 12.26 -8.89
N ALA A 2 -16.13 11.26 -8.84
CA ALA A 2 -15.41 10.82 -10.03
C ALA A 2 -16.40 10.20 -11.02
N SER A 3 -16.20 10.43 -12.32
CA SER A 3 -17.04 9.89 -13.40
C SER A 3 -17.17 8.37 -13.30
N THR A 4 -18.39 7.84 -13.50
CA THR A 4 -18.67 6.40 -13.65
C THR A 4 -18.46 5.91 -15.09
N ALA A 5 -18.08 6.81 -16.01
CA ALA A 5 -17.84 6.45 -17.39
C ALA A 5 -16.47 5.78 -17.54
N ILE A 6 -16.45 4.60 -18.15
CA ILE A 6 -15.24 3.88 -18.55
C ILE A 6 -14.41 4.80 -19.48
N PRO A 7 -13.12 5.07 -19.18
CA PRO A 7 -12.30 5.94 -20.01
C PRO A 7 -12.15 5.43 -21.45
N ALA A 8 -12.24 6.34 -22.42
CA ALA A 8 -12.29 5.99 -23.86
C ALA A 8 -10.92 5.80 -24.54
N THR A 9 -9.81 6.02 -23.82
CA THR A 9 -8.43 5.92 -24.35
C THR A 9 -7.57 5.06 -23.45
N SER A 10 -6.53 4.43 -24.01
CA SER A 10 -5.63 3.55 -23.23
C SER A 10 -4.86 4.30 -22.17
N ARG A 11 -4.40 5.52 -22.50
CA ARG A 11 -3.77 6.41 -21.52
C ARG A 11 -4.70 6.70 -20.34
N ALA A 12 -5.95 7.09 -20.60
CA ALA A 12 -6.89 7.42 -19.52
C ALA A 12 -7.32 6.18 -18.72
N GLN A 13 -7.41 5.01 -19.34
CA GLN A 13 -7.63 3.72 -18.64
C GLN A 13 -6.50 3.42 -17.67
N LEU A 14 -5.24 3.51 -18.15
CA LEU A 14 -4.06 3.26 -17.33
C LEU A 14 -3.96 4.27 -16.18
N GLU A 15 -4.15 5.56 -16.45
CA GLU A 15 -4.15 6.61 -15.42
C GLU A 15 -5.19 6.32 -14.33
N ARG A 16 -6.42 5.94 -14.72
CA ARG A 16 -7.50 5.63 -13.79
C ARG A 16 -7.21 4.37 -12.96
N ALA A 17 -6.65 3.35 -13.59
CA ALA A 17 -6.25 2.12 -12.93
C ALA A 17 -5.11 2.37 -11.93
N ASP A 18 -4.07 3.13 -12.33
CA ASP A 18 -2.94 3.51 -11.48
C ASP A 18 -3.40 4.29 -10.22
N GLU A 19 -4.26 5.30 -10.40
CA GLU A 19 -4.81 6.08 -9.29
C GLU A 19 -5.59 5.20 -8.31
N SER A 20 -6.46 4.34 -8.83
CA SER A 20 -7.33 3.50 -8.01
C SER A 20 -6.55 2.39 -7.31
N TRP A 21 -5.52 1.84 -7.96
CA TRP A 21 -4.59 0.88 -7.39
C TRP A 21 -3.83 1.49 -6.20
N VAL A 22 -3.32 2.72 -6.34
CA VAL A 22 -2.60 3.41 -5.25
C VAL A 22 -3.50 3.53 -4.02
N ASP A 23 -4.75 3.97 -4.19
CA ASP A 23 -5.68 4.10 -3.06
C ASP A 23 -6.01 2.73 -2.42
N PHE A 24 -6.28 1.71 -3.25
CA PHE A 24 -6.58 0.35 -2.78
C PHE A 24 -5.40 -0.27 -2.02
N ARG A 25 -4.21 -0.23 -2.61
CA ARG A 25 -2.99 -0.82 -2.04
C ARG A 25 -2.56 -0.13 -0.75
N LEU A 26 -2.76 1.19 -0.66
CA LEU A 26 -2.49 1.94 0.56
C LEU A 26 -3.53 1.69 1.65
N ALA A 27 -4.77 1.35 1.31
CA ALA A 27 -5.75 0.92 2.30
C ALA A 27 -5.35 -0.42 2.93
N ILE A 28 -4.87 -1.35 2.10
CA ILE A 28 -4.29 -2.63 2.56
C ILE A 28 -3.03 -2.42 3.39
N ALA A 29 -2.18 -1.44 3.04
CA ALA A 29 -1.03 -1.09 3.88
C ALA A 29 -1.49 -0.52 5.24
N ALA A 30 -2.46 0.38 5.22
CA ALA A 30 -2.95 1.06 6.42
C ALA A 30 -3.68 0.14 7.40
N MET A 31 -4.42 -0.87 6.92
CA MET A 31 -5.12 -1.83 7.78
C MET A 31 -4.15 -2.75 8.56
N GLY A 32 -2.93 -2.96 8.03
CA GLY A 32 -1.92 -3.84 8.63
C GLY A 32 -2.17 -5.33 8.38
N LEU A 33 -1.12 -6.14 8.46
CA LEU A 33 -1.18 -7.58 8.21
C LEU A 33 -1.98 -8.34 9.28
N GLU A 34 -2.10 -7.77 10.47
CA GLU A 34 -2.86 -8.33 11.59
C GLU A 34 -4.37 -8.36 11.32
N ALA A 35 -4.86 -7.53 10.39
CA ALA A 35 -6.25 -7.51 10.00
C ALA A 35 -6.62 -8.62 8.99
N PHE A 36 -5.64 -9.31 8.40
CA PHE A 36 -5.87 -10.29 7.32
C PHE A 36 -6.75 -11.48 7.74
N GLY A 37 -6.67 -11.87 9.01
CA GLY A 37 -7.50 -12.94 9.58
C GLY A 37 -8.92 -12.50 9.97
N ARG A 38 -9.23 -11.19 9.94
CA ARG A 38 -10.56 -10.67 10.30
C ARG A 38 -11.56 -10.89 9.18
N THR A 39 -12.82 -11.04 9.56
CA THR A 39 -13.92 -11.32 8.63
C THR A 39 -14.54 -10.01 8.12
N THR A 40 -14.71 -9.89 6.81
CA THR A 40 -15.42 -8.79 6.15
C THR A 40 -16.92 -8.87 6.45
N PRO A 41 -17.68 -7.79 6.26
CA PRO A 41 -19.15 -7.82 6.36
C PRO A 41 -19.81 -8.88 5.46
N ALA A 42 -19.16 -9.29 4.37
CA ALA A 42 -19.63 -10.32 3.45
C ALA A 42 -19.24 -11.76 3.85
N GLY A 43 -18.57 -11.95 5.00
CA GLY A 43 -18.22 -13.26 5.54
C GLY A 43 -16.90 -13.85 5.02
N TRP A 44 -16.13 -13.09 4.25
CA TRP A 44 -14.80 -13.50 3.78
C TRP A 44 -13.73 -13.10 4.79
N THR A 45 -12.56 -13.75 4.82
CA THR A 45 -11.42 -13.12 5.48
C THR A 45 -10.87 -12.00 4.62
N GLN A 46 -10.30 -10.96 5.23
CA GLN A 46 -9.59 -9.91 4.50
C GLN A 46 -8.48 -10.49 3.61
N GLN A 47 -7.80 -11.54 4.09
CA GLN A 47 -6.82 -12.28 3.31
C GLN A 47 -7.42 -12.89 2.03
N ALA A 48 -8.59 -13.56 2.13
CA ALA A 48 -9.25 -14.17 0.99
C ALA A 48 -9.73 -13.11 -0.01
N LEU A 49 -10.26 -11.98 0.48
CA LEU A 49 -10.68 -10.85 -0.35
C LEU A 49 -9.50 -10.30 -1.18
N ILE A 50 -8.37 -10.04 -0.54
CA ILE A 50 -7.18 -9.49 -1.21
C ILE A 50 -6.62 -10.49 -2.23
N ALA A 51 -6.59 -11.79 -1.89
CA ALA A 51 -6.15 -12.81 -2.83
C ALA A 51 -7.10 -13.01 -4.01
N HIS A 52 -8.41 -12.81 -3.81
CA HIS A 52 -9.40 -12.79 -4.88
C HIS A 52 -9.12 -11.67 -5.88
N VAL A 53 -8.84 -10.45 -5.41
CA VAL A 53 -8.44 -9.34 -6.29
C VAL A 53 -7.17 -9.68 -7.07
N ALA A 54 -6.16 -10.26 -6.41
CA ALA A 54 -4.93 -10.68 -7.08
C ALA A 54 -5.18 -11.74 -8.17
N ALA A 55 -6.04 -12.72 -7.91
CA ALA A 55 -6.37 -13.76 -8.87
C ALA A 55 -7.11 -13.21 -10.09
N TRP A 56 -8.00 -12.23 -9.90
CA TRP A 56 -8.68 -11.55 -11.01
C TRP A 56 -7.75 -10.65 -11.82
N HIS A 57 -6.71 -10.07 -11.20
CA HIS A 57 -5.65 -9.41 -11.96
C HIS A 57 -4.90 -10.39 -12.88
N GLU A 58 -4.51 -11.55 -12.35
CA GLU A 58 -3.77 -12.58 -13.10
C GLU A 58 -4.58 -13.05 -14.32
N VAL A 59 -5.85 -13.40 -14.09
CA VAL A 59 -6.79 -13.78 -15.16
C VAL A 59 -6.96 -12.66 -16.18
N SER A 60 -7.11 -11.42 -15.74
CA SER A 60 -7.29 -10.29 -16.65
C SER A 60 -6.04 -10.00 -17.48
N ALA A 61 -4.85 -10.14 -16.89
CA ALA A 61 -3.59 -9.97 -17.61
C ALA A 61 -3.46 -11.02 -18.72
N GLU A 62 -3.76 -12.29 -18.43
CA GLU A 62 -3.77 -13.37 -19.43
C GLU A 62 -4.76 -13.09 -20.56
N ARG A 63 -6.00 -12.73 -20.20
CA ARG A 63 -7.05 -12.44 -21.18
C ARG A 63 -6.71 -11.27 -22.11
N LEU A 64 -6.11 -10.20 -21.57
CA LEU A 64 -5.69 -9.05 -22.36
C LEU A 64 -4.50 -9.38 -23.26
N ARG A 65 -3.56 -10.19 -22.78
CA ARG A 65 -2.44 -10.68 -23.59
C ARG A 65 -2.92 -11.51 -24.77
N ASP A 66 -3.81 -12.46 -24.52
CA ASP A 66 -4.39 -13.33 -25.55
C ASP A 66 -5.16 -12.51 -26.59
N PHE A 67 -5.99 -11.57 -26.12
CA PHE A 67 -6.72 -10.66 -26.99
C PHE A 67 -5.80 -9.83 -27.88
N ARG A 68 -4.68 -9.31 -27.35
CA ARG A 68 -3.68 -8.60 -28.15
C ARG A 68 -3.00 -9.50 -29.18
N ALA A 69 -2.84 -10.78 -28.88
CA ALA A 69 -2.19 -11.74 -29.78
C ALA A 69 -3.14 -12.25 -30.89
N SER A 70 -4.41 -12.50 -30.57
CA SER A 70 -5.39 -13.09 -31.48
C SER A 70 -6.29 -12.06 -32.17
N GLY A 71 -6.54 -10.93 -31.51
CA GLY A 71 -7.56 -9.96 -31.89
C GLY A 71 -8.97 -10.33 -31.42
N ASP A 72 -9.16 -11.47 -30.75
CA ASP A 72 -10.46 -12.00 -30.31
C ASP A 72 -10.57 -12.03 -28.77
N PRO A 73 -11.74 -11.71 -28.20
CA PRO A 73 -11.96 -11.76 -26.75
C PRO A 73 -11.61 -13.13 -26.16
N SER A 74 -10.72 -13.13 -25.16
CA SER A 74 -10.35 -14.36 -24.44
C SER A 74 -11.37 -14.69 -23.34
N PRO A 75 -11.82 -15.95 -23.22
CA PRO A 75 -12.76 -16.35 -22.18
C PRO A 75 -12.21 -16.13 -20.77
N GLY A 76 -13.12 -16.09 -19.78
CA GLY A 76 -12.75 -16.14 -18.37
C GLY A 76 -12.24 -17.53 -17.97
N PRO A 77 -12.03 -17.76 -16.66
CA PRO A 77 -11.69 -19.09 -16.16
C PRO A 77 -12.76 -20.13 -16.55
N ASP A 78 -12.36 -21.40 -16.69
CA ASP A 78 -13.27 -22.53 -17.00
C ASP A 78 -14.27 -22.86 -15.88
N LEU A 79 -14.22 -22.13 -14.76
CA LEU A 79 -15.16 -22.24 -13.65
C LEU A 79 -16.13 -21.07 -13.67
N SER A 80 -17.31 -21.24 -13.04
CA SER A 80 -18.10 -20.08 -12.67
C SER A 80 -17.31 -19.17 -11.74
N ASP A 81 -17.61 -17.87 -11.76
CA ASP A 81 -16.95 -16.88 -10.91
C ASP A 81 -17.00 -17.30 -9.44
N ASP A 82 -18.15 -17.81 -8.96
CA ASP A 82 -18.29 -18.33 -7.59
C ASP A 82 -17.37 -19.51 -7.29
N ALA A 83 -17.25 -20.47 -8.21
CA ALA A 83 -16.41 -21.65 -8.03
C ALA A 83 -14.92 -21.28 -8.11
N PHE A 84 -14.55 -20.32 -8.97
CA PHE A 84 -13.22 -19.73 -9.03
C PHE A 84 -12.88 -19.00 -7.73
N ASN A 85 -13.76 -18.10 -7.27
CA ASN A 85 -13.63 -17.33 -6.03
C ASN A 85 -13.48 -18.25 -4.80
N ALA A 86 -14.32 -19.28 -4.70
CA ALA A 86 -14.24 -20.25 -3.62
C ALA A 86 -12.94 -21.06 -3.65
N ARG A 87 -12.40 -21.37 -4.84
CA ARG A 87 -11.10 -22.04 -4.98
C ARG A 87 -9.97 -21.13 -4.50
N VAL A 88 -9.95 -19.87 -4.96
CA VAL A 88 -8.94 -18.88 -4.54
C VAL A 88 -8.95 -18.70 -3.02
N ALA A 89 -10.13 -18.56 -2.41
CA ALA A 89 -10.26 -18.44 -0.96
C ALA A 89 -9.69 -19.66 -0.20
N ARG A 90 -9.95 -20.89 -0.68
CA ARG A 90 -9.39 -22.12 -0.08
C ARG A 90 -7.88 -22.20 -0.22
N ASP A 91 -7.35 -21.95 -1.41
CA ASP A 91 -5.91 -22.06 -1.70
C ASP A 91 -5.11 -21.01 -0.89
N THR A 92 -5.71 -19.83 -0.68
CA THR A 92 -5.10 -18.73 0.06
C THR A 92 -4.99 -19.01 1.56
N ALA A 93 -5.79 -19.91 2.12
CA ALA A 93 -5.78 -20.21 3.55
C ALA A 93 -4.40 -20.74 4.04
N ALA A 94 -3.60 -21.31 3.15
CA ALA A 94 -2.25 -21.79 3.44
C ALA A 94 -1.15 -20.71 3.33
N LEU A 95 -1.47 -19.53 2.79
CA LEU A 95 -0.51 -18.46 2.56
C LEU A 95 -0.37 -17.55 3.78
N THR A 96 0.83 -16.99 3.95
CA THR A 96 1.05 -15.91 4.91
C THR A 96 0.49 -14.59 4.38
N PRO A 97 0.07 -13.65 5.25
CA PRO A 97 -0.36 -12.32 4.83
C PRO A 97 0.66 -11.61 3.92
N ALA A 98 1.94 -11.71 4.24
CA ALA A 98 3.01 -11.13 3.43
C ALA A 98 3.11 -11.75 2.02
N ALA A 99 2.90 -13.06 1.89
CA ALA A 99 2.87 -13.73 0.60
C ALA A 99 1.66 -13.29 -0.24
N VAL A 100 0.50 -13.07 0.40
CA VAL A 100 -0.70 -12.56 -0.28
C VAL A 100 -0.49 -11.14 -0.79
N VAL A 101 0.12 -10.26 0.01
CA VAL A 101 0.49 -8.90 -0.45
C VAL A 101 1.48 -8.95 -1.61
N SER A 102 2.51 -9.82 -1.52
CA SER A 102 3.50 -9.97 -2.60
C SER A 102 2.85 -10.45 -3.90
N ARG A 103 1.90 -11.39 -3.81
CA ARG A 103 1.11 -11.85 -4.97
C ARG A 103 0.25 -10.73 -5.53
N LEU A 104 -0.41 -9.95 -4.68
CA LEU A 104 -1.21 -8.80 -5.12
C LEU A 104 -0.36 -7.81 -5.91
N ASP A 105 0.81 -7.42 -5.40
CA ASP A 105 1.72 -6.47 -6.05
C ASP A 105 2.27 -7.00 -7.39
N ALA A 106 2.59 -8.30 -7.45
CA ALA A 106 3.03 -8.96 -8.69
C ALA A 106 1.90 -9.04 -9.73
N SER A 107 0.70 -9.42 -9.31
CA SER A 107 -0.48 -9.54 -10.18
C SER A 107 -0.87 -8.19 -10.79
N TRP A 108 -0.81 -7.11 -10.00
CA TRP A 108 -1.02 -5.75 -10.48
C TRP A 108 0.04 -5.36 -11.52
N SER A 109 1.32 -5.65 -11.26
CA SER A 109 2.40 -5.33 -12.19
C SER A 109 2.19 -6.02 -13.56
N MET A 110 1.72 -7.27 -13.55
CA MET A 110 1.35 -8.00 -14.76
C MET A 110 0.18 -7.34 -15.48
N LEU A 111 -0.94 -7.09 -14.79
CA LEU A 111 -2.12 -6.47 -15.38
C LEU A 111 -1.83 -5.08 -15.93
N ARG A 112 -1.13 -4.25 -15.17
CA ARG A 112 -0.73 -2.89 -15.56
C ARG A 112 0.09 -2.89 -16.84
N ALA A 113 1.01 -3.84 -17.01
CA ALA A 113 1.80 -3.96 -18.22
C ALA A 113 0.93 -4.25 -19.45
N GLU A 114 -0.06 -5.13 -19.32
CA GLU A 114 -0.99 -5.44 -20.41
C GLU A 114 -1.92 -4.27 -20.72
N ILE A 115 -2.41 -3.55 -19.70
CA ILE A 115 -3.19 -2.31 -19.88
C ILE A 115 -2.38 -1.27 -20.66
N ALA A 116 -1.13 -1.05 -20.25
CA ALA A 116 -0.23 -0.09 -20.90
C ALA A 116 0.09 -0.45 -22.35
N ALA A 117 0.02 -1.74 -22.70
CA ALA A 117 0.29 -2.22 -24.04
C ALA A 117 -0.91 -2.07 -24.99
N LEU A 118 -2.14 -1.87 -24.48
CA LEU A 118 -3.33 -1.70 -25.31
C LEU A 118 -3.28 -0.41 -26.14
N SER A 119 -3.66 -0.53 -27.41
CA SER A 119 -3.98 0.61 -28.25
C SER A 119 -5.42 1.08 -28.07
N ASP A 120 -5.67 2.35 -28.40
CA ASP A 120 -7.01 2.92 -28.48
C ASP A 120 -7.96 2.15 -29.41
N ARG A 121 -7.41 1.50 -30.46
CA ARG A 121 -8.19 0.68 -31.39
C ARG A 121 -8.64 -0.62 -30.73
N GLU A 122 -7.72 -1.30 -30.06
CA GLU A 122 -8.01 -2.54 -29.32
C GLU A 122 -9.02 -2.30 -28.20
N LEU A 123 -8.93 -1.15 -27.50
CA LEU A 123 -9.92 -0.78 -26.49
C LEU A 123 -11.33 -0.56 -27.01
N ARG A 124 -11.48 -0.13 -28.27
CA ARG A 124 -12.79 0.09 -28.91
C ARG A 124 -13.31 -1.12 -29.66
N ALA A 125 -12.47 -2.13 -29.91
CA ALA A 125 -12.88 -3.34 -30.59
C ALA A 125 -13.86 -4.14 -29.73
N HIS A 126 -14.68 -4.98 -30.38
CA HIS A 126 -15.64 -5.88 -29.73
C HIS A 126 -16.49 -5.17 -28.67
N ASP A 127 -17.10 -4.04 -29.07
CA ASP A 127 -17.97 -3.21 -28.22
C ASP A 127 -17.32 -2.79 -26.88
N GLY A 128 -16.01 -2.57 -26.90
CA GLY A 128 -15.28 -2.12 -25.71
C GLY A 128 -14.92 -3.23 -24.74
N TRP A 129 -14.87 -4.49 -25.18
CA TRP A 129 -14.58 -5.64 -24.32
C TRP A 129 -13.32 -5.45 -23.45
N ALA A 130 -12.20 -5.03 -24.04
CA ALA A 130 -10.96 -4.84 -23.29
C ALA A 130 -11.09 -3.72 -22.26
N ALA A 131 -11.79 -2.63 -22.60
CA ALA A 131 -12.07 -1.54 -21.67
C ALA A 131 -12.91 -2.01 -20.46
N SER A 132 -13.89 -2.89 -20.70
CA SER A 132 -14.71 -3.52 -19.67
C SER A 132 -13.91 -4.47 -18.78
N VAL A 133 -13.01 -5.28 -19.36
CA VAL A 133 -12.11 -6.16 -18.57
C VAL A 133 -11.23 -5.34 -17.63
N VAL A 134 -10.62 -4.25 -18.13
CA VAL A 134 -9.80 -3.35 -17.31
C VAL A 134 -10.63 -2.73 -16.19
N ALA A 135 -11.80 -2.17 -16.51
CA ALA A 135 -12.66 -1.53 -15.52
C ALA A 135 -13.08 -2.50 -14.41
N ALA A 136 -13.66 -3.64 -14.81
CA ALA A 136 -14.22 -4.65 -13.92
C ALA A 136 -13.19 -5.36 -13.04
N ASN A 137 -11.89 -5.24 -13.35
CA ASN A 137 -10.80 -5.88 -12.59
C ASN A 137 -9.79 -4.88 -12.03
N THR A 138 -10.06 -3.57 -12.12
CA THR A 138 -9.25 -2.52 -11.49
C THR A 138 -10.14 -1.54 -10.72
N PHE A 139 -10.39 -0.34 -11.25
CA PHE A 139 -11.03 0.74 -10.53
C PHE A 139 -12.48 0.48 -10.12
N ASP A 140 -13.26 -0.31 -10.87
CA ASP A 140 -14.60 -0.68 -10.43
C ASP A 140 -14.58 -1.80 -9.39
N HIS A 141 -13.66 -2.75 -9.54
CA HIS A 141 -13.46 -3.85 -8.60
C HIS A 141 -12.99 -3.34 -7.22
N TYR A 142 -11.99 -2.45 -7.20
CA TYR A 142 -11.52 -1.83 -5.96
C TYR A 142 -12.61 -0.99 -5.30
N ARG A 143 -13.46 -0.35 -6.11
CA ARG A 143 -14.60 0.43 -5.61
C ARG A 143 -15.66 -0.46 -4.98
N GLU A 144 -15.95 -1.62 -5.58
CA GLU A 144 -16.86 -2.62 -5.03
C GLU A 144 -16.41 -3.08 -3.65
N HIS A 145 -15.14 -3.45 -3.52
CA HIS A 145 -14.56 -3.93 -2.26
C HIS A 145 -14.13 -2.83 -1.29
N ARG A 146 -14.39 -1.55 -1.61
CA ARG A 146 -13.99 -0.43 -0.76
C ARG A 146 -14.52 -0.58 0.65
N VAL A 147 -15.81 -0.90 0.81
CA VAL A 147 -16.44 -1.02 2.14
C VAL A 147 -15.78 -2.13 2.95
N GLU A 148 -15.46 -3.26 2.31
CA GLU A 148 -14.84 -4.40 2.98
C GLU A 148 -13.40 -4.10 3.41
N VAL A 149 -12.57 -3.52 2.53
CA VAL A 149 -11.19 -3.16 2.86
C VAL A 149 -11.16 -2.05 3.92
N PHE A 150 -12.01 -1.02 3.79
CA PHE A 150 -12.02 0.11 4.72
C PHE A 150 -12.60 -0.23 6.09
N ALA A 151 -13.31 -1.36 6.24
CA ALA A 151 -13.82 -1.81 7.53
C ALA A 151 -12.72 -1.99 8.60
N GLU A 152 -11.49 -2.24 8.16
CA GLU A 152 -10.33 -2.47 9.05
C GLU A 152 -9.28 -1.35 8.97
N VAL A 153 -9.50 -0.33 8.13
CA VAL A 153 -8.59 0.82 8.06
C VAL A 153 -8.77 1.67 9.33
N PRO A 154 -7.69 2.05 10.03
CA PRO A 154 -7.78 2.90 11.21
C PRO A 154 -8.13 4.35 10.80
N LEU A 155 -9.43 4.64 10.66
CA LEU A 155 -9.92 5.94 10.18
C LEU A 155 -9.96 7.04 11.25
N THR A 156 -9.76 6.72 12.53
CA THR A 156 -9.80 7.70 13.62
C THR A 156 -8.42 7.95 14.22
N PRO A 157 -8.14 9.15 14.77
CA PRO A 157 -6.88 9.42 15.46
C PRO A 157 -6.57 8.43 16.59
N ARG A 158 -7.60 7.98 17.33
CA ARG A 158 -7.46 6.93 18.35
C ARG A 158 -6.98 5.62 17.74
N ALA A 159 -7.61 5.15 16.66
CA ALA A 159 -7.24 3.89 16.01
C ALA A 159 -5.83 3.98 15.41
N LEU A 160 -5.49 5.08 14.73
CA LEU A 160 -4.15 5.33 14.21
C LEU A 160 -3.09 5.28 15.32
N ARG A 161 -3.38 5.94 16.45
CA ARG A 161 -2.48 5.93 17.60
C ARG A 161 -2.25 4.52 18.15
N MET A 162 -3.28 3.69 18.22
CA MET A 162 -3.15 2.30 18.66
C MET A 162 -2.23 1.49 17.73
N SER A 163 -2.40 1.63 16.41
CA SER A 163 -1.52 0.99 15.42
C SER A 163 -0.07 1.47 15.54
N MET A 164 0.13 2.78 15.70
CA MET A 164 1.45 3.38 15.93
C MET A 164 2.12 2.82 17.19
N ASP A 165 1.44 2.83 18.33
CA ASP A 165 2.00 2.37 19.61
C ASP A 165 2.37 0.88 19.57
N ALA A 166 1.59 0.06 18.85
CA ALA A 166 1.87 -1.35 18.68
C ALA A 166 3.18 -1.57 17.89
N ALA A 167 3.31 -0.95 16.72
CA ALA A 167 4.48 -1.12 15.86
C ALA A 167 5.74 -0.45 16.45
N TRP A 168 5.60 0.73 17.05
CA TRP A 168 6.70 1.50 17.61
C TRP A 168 7.46 0.74 18.69
N ARG A 169 6.78 0.03 19.58
CA ARG A 169 7.43 -0.72 20.67
C ARG A 169 8.45 -1.73 20.13
N ARG A 170 8.07 -2.50 19.10
CA ARG A 170 8.95 -3.51 18.49
C ARG A 170 10.11 -2.83 17.75
N PHE A 171 9.78 -1.87 16.88
CA PHE A 171 10.79 -1.18 16.07
C PHE A 171 11.82 -0.44 16.93
N ARG A 172 11.37 0.26 17.98
CA ARG A 172 12.24 0.97 18.91
C ARG A 172 13.16 0.01 19.67
N ALA A 173 12.67 -1.15 20.11
CA ALA A 173 13.51 -2.15 20.75
C ALA A 173 14.62 -2.65 19.80
N ALA A 174 14.29 -2.92 18.54
CA ALA A 174 15.26 -3.29 17.52
C ALA A 174 16.28 -2.17 17.27
N ALA A 175 15.83 -0.91 17.16
CA ALA A 175 16.70 0.25 16.97
C ALA A 175 17.70 0.43 18.13
N VAL A 176 17.29 0.18 19.37
CA VAL A 176 18.18 0.22 20.55
C VAL A 176 19.25 -0.85 20.47
N ALA A 177 18.87 -2.08 20.10
CA ALA A 177 19.76 -3.25 20.11
C ALA A 177 20.72 -3.32 18.92
N THR A 178 20.42 -2.62 17.82
CA THR A 178 21.14 -2.81 16.56
C THR A 178 22.56 -2.23 16.56
N ASP A 179 23.46 -2.81 15.75
CA ASP A 179 24.74 -2.19 15.38
C ASP A 179 24.53 -1.09 14.34
N LEU A 180 24.80 0.16 14.72
CA LEU A 180 24.50 1.34 13.90
C LEU A 180 25.36 1.45 12.64
N GLU A 181 26.57 0.89 12.65
CA GLU A 181 27.51 1.00 11.53
C GLU A 181 27.38 -0.16 10.54
N ARG A 182 26.61 -1.20 10.89
CA ARG A 182 26.32 -2.29 9.98
C ARG A 182 25.50 -1.80 8.79
N THR A 183 25.87 -2.28 7.61
CA THR A 183 25.21 -1.94 6.34
C THR A 183 24.16 -3.00 6.00
N SER A 184 22.95 -2.59 5.63
CA SER A 184 21.89 -3.49 5.15
C SER A 184 22.15 -3.93 3.71
N SER A 185 21.39 -4.92 3.24
CA SER A 185 21.45 -5.39 1.83
C SER A 185 21.13 -4.28 0.81
N ALA A 186 20.44 -3.22 1.24
CA ALA A 186 20.15 -2.03 0.44
C ALA A 186 21.33 -1.03 0.37
N GLY A 187 22.45 -1.29 1.06
CA GLY A 187 23.65 -0.45 1.03
C GLY A 187 23.64 0.72 2.02
N TRP A 188 22.67 0.77 2.93
CA TRP A 188 22.54 1.81 3.94
C TRP A 188 23.11 1.36 5.28
N THR A 189 23.84 2.22 5.99
CA THR A 189 24.13 1.94 7.40
C THR A 189 22.82 1.98 8.19
N ARG A 190 22.67 1.14 9.21
CA ARG A 190 21.48 1.15 10.06
C ARG A 190 21.26 2.51 10.72
N LYS A 191 22.32 3.26 11.02
CA LYS A 191 22.25 4.67 11.46
C LYS A 191 21.57 5.55 10.42
N SER A 192 21.99 5.47 9.15
CA SER A 192 21.40 6.25 8.06
C SER A 192 19.94 5.88 7.79
N MET A 193 19.60 4.58 7.90
CA MET A 193 18.22 4.10 7.78
C MET A 193 17.35 4.64 8.92
N LEU A 194 17.82 4.60 10.17
CA LEU A 194 17.08 5.18 11.31
C LEU A 194 16.88 6.69 11.14
N ALA A 195 17.86 7.39 10.56
CA ALA A 195 17.75 8.81 10.26
C ALA A 195 16.71 9.10 9.18
N HIS A 196 16.63 8.24 8.16
CA HIS A 196 15.59 8.28 7.14
C HIS A 196 14.20 8.10 7.75
N VAL A 197 14.00 7.06 8.58
CA VAL A 197 12.72 6.85 9.29
C VAL A 197 12.36 8.05 10.16
N ALA A 198 13.32 8.57 10.93
CA ALA A 198 13.07 9.74 11.78
C ALA A 198 12.72 11.00 10.98
N TYR A 199 13.38 11.22 9.83
CA TYR A 199 13.09 12.36 8.96
C TYR A 199 11.67 12.29 8.41
N TRP A 200 11.27 11.18 7.80
CA TRP A 200 9.94 11.07 7.19
C TRP A 200 8.82 11.11 8.22
N MET A 201 9.01 10.46 9.37
CA MET A 201 8.10 10.59 10.51
C MET A 201 7.95 12.05 10.97
N SER A 202 9.04 12.84 10.99
CA SER A 202 8.96 14.27 11.33
C SER A 202 8.19 15.12 10.30
N GLN A 203 7.95 14.61 9.09
CA GLN A 203 7.12 15.29 8.10
C GLN A 203 5.61 15.12 8.37
N VAL A 204 5.21 14.12 9.15
CA VAL A 204 3.80 13.87 9.47
C VAL A 204 3.12 15.11 10.06
N PRO A 205 3.60 15.75 11.14
CA PRO A 205 2.96 16.96 11.69
C PRO A 205 2.93 18.14 10.70
N VAL A 206 3.87 18.20 9.74
CA VAL A 206 3.93 19.26 8.72
C VAL A 206 2.87 19.02 7.63
N GLU A 207 2.75 17.78 7.17
CA GLU A 207 1.88 17.40 6.07
C GLU A 207 0.43 17.13 6.51
N LEU A 208 0.22 16.76 7.77
CA LEU A 208 -1.08 16.34 8.29
C LEU A 208 -2.20 17.37 8.02
N PRO A 209 -2.04 18.69 8.26
CA PRO A 209 -3.07 19.68 7.94
C PRO A 209 -3.42 19.74 6.44
N VAL A 210 -2.43 19.50 5.56
CA VAL A 210 -2.63 19.47 4.11
C VAL A 210 -3.46 18.25 3.72
N ARG A 211 -3.14 17.09 4.31
CA ARG A 211 -3.83 15.82 4.02
C ARG A 211 -5.24 15.77 4.60
N LEU A 212 -5.45 16.35 5.79
CA LEU A 212 -6.79 16.52 6.37
C LEU A 212 -7.71 17.37 5.48
N ALA A 213 -7.14 18.28 4.68
CA ALA A 213 -7.88 19.06 3.70
C ALA A 213 -8.03 18.35 2.33
N GLY A 214 -7.70 17.05 2.24
CA GLY A 214 -7.78 16.27 1.00
C GLY A 214 -6.77 16.68 -0.07
N ARG A 215 -5.71 17.42 0.30
CA ARG A 215 -4.69 17.92 -0.65
C ARG A 215 -3.38 17.15 -0.53
N ARG A 216 -2.49 17.35 -1.49
CA ARG A 216 -1.11 16.87 -1.48
C ARG A 216 -0.16 18.06 -1.64
N SER A 217 0.92 18.07 -0.88
CA SER A 217 2.04 18.98 -1.12
C SER A 217 2.76 18.59 -2.42
N PRO A 218 3.55 19.50 -3.02
CA PRO A 218 4.44 19.16 -4.12
C PRO A 218 5.32 17.95 -3.78
N THR A 219 5.57 17.09 -4.76
CA THR A 219 6.44 15.93 -4.59
C THR A 219 7.83 16.38 -4.16
N ALA A 220 8.30 15.86 -3.03
CA ALA A 220 9.65 16.11 -2.56
C ALA A 220 10.66 15.31 -3.40
N ASP A 221 11.87 15.85 -3.53
CA ASP A 221 13.03 15.07 -3.96
C ASP A 221 13.42 14.12 -2.82
N VAL A 222 12.90 12.89 -2.91
CA VAL A 222 13.06 11.83 -1.89
C VAL A 222 14.53 11.48 -1.70
N ASP A 223 15.29 11.33 -2.79
CA ASP A 223 16.69 10.95 -2.74
C ASP A 223 17.54 12.04 -2.10
N ALA A 224 17.32 13.30 -2.47
CA ALA A 224 18.03 14.41 -1.84
C ALA A 224 17.65 14.58 -0.36
N ALA A 225 16.40 14.35 0.01
CA ALA A 225 15.96 14.37 1.42
C ALA A 225 16.62 13.26 2.25
N ASN A 226 16.64 12.05 1.69
CA ASN A 226 17.28 10.87 2.24
C ASN A 226 18.79 11.08 2.45
N ALA A 227 19.49 11.58 1.42
CA ALA A 227 20.92 11.89 1.49
C ALA A 227 21.21 12.92 2.61
N ARG A 228 20.44 14.01 2.68
CA ARG A 228 20.59 15.01 3.75
C ARG A 228 20.34 14.44 5.14
N ALA A 229 19.35 13.56 5.30
CA ALA A 229 19.07 12.91 6.58
C ALA A 229 20.24 12.01 7.01
N ALA A 230 20.78 11.23 6.07
CA ALA A 230 21.94 10.37 6.30
C ALA A 230 23.21 11.18 6.65
N GLU A 231 23.50 12.24 5.90
CA GLU A 231 24.64 13.14 6.15
C GLU A 231 24.57 13.77 7.56
N ARG A 232 23.40 14.27 7.95
CA ARG A 232 23.21 14.85 9.30
C ARG A 232 23.41 13.81 10.40
N ALA A 233 22.99 12.58 10.16
CA ALA A 233 23.12 11.49 11.12
C ALA A 233 24.54 10.93 11.22
N ALA A 234 25.42 11.20 10.25
CA ALA A 234 26.80 10.72 10.27
C ALA A 234 27.56 11.17 11.53
N ALA A 235 27.28 12.39 12.01
CA ALA A 235 27.89 12.97 13.21
C ALA A 235 27.18 12.59 14.52
N LEU A 236 26.05 11.89 14.47
CA LEU A 236 25.30 11.49 15.66
C LEU A 236 25.85 10.19 16.25
N ASP A 237 25.91 10.14 17.58
CA ASP A 237 26.10 8.90 18.32
C ASP A 237 24.76 8.16 18.50
N ARG A 238 24.81 7.02 19.21
CA ARG A 238 23.60 6.22 19.49
C ARG A 238 22.53 7.02 20.22
N ALA A 239 22.91 7.83 21.20
CA ALA A 239 21.94 8.63 21.96
C ALA A 239 21.26 9.66 21.05
N GLY A 240 22.03 10.32 20.19
CA GLY A 240 21.56 11.30 19.23
C GLY A 240 20.57 10.71 18.21
N ILE A 241 20.89 9.59 17.59
CA ILE A 241 19.99 8.97 16.59
C ILE A 241 18.69 8.46 17.24
N LEU A 242 18.78 7.88 18.44
CA LEU A 242 17.60 7.40 19.17
C LEU A 242 16.72 8.56 19.66
N ALA A 243 17.32 9.70 20.03
CA ALA A 243 16.61 10.91 20.40
C ALA A 243 15.91 11.57 19.20
N LEU A 244 16.53 11.54 18.02
CA LEU A 244 15.92 12.01 16.77
C LEU A 244 14.67 11.19 16.43
N LEU A 245 14.78 9.86 16.52
CA LEU A 245 13.67 8.95 16.28
C LEU A 245 12.53 9.16 17.31
N ASP A 246 12.87 9.26 18.60
CA ASP A 246 11.89 9.54 19.67
C ASP A 246 11.15 10.85 19.44
N ARG A 247 11.87 11.89 19.00
CA ARG A 247 11.30 13.19 18.74
C ARG A 247 10.26 13.12 17.64
N GLY A 248 10.59 12.51 16.50
CA GLY A 248 9.62 12.37 15.40
C GLY A 248 8.37 11.59 15.83
N TYR A 249 8.54 10.54 16.65
CA TYR A 249 7.40 9.77 17.17
C TYR A 249 6.50 10.61 18.08
N ARG A 250 7.10 11.34 19.05
CA ARG A 250 6.36 12.22 19.95
C ARG A 250 5.63 13.33 19.20
N GLU A 251 6.30 14.00 18.26
CA GLU A 251 5.68 15.08 17.48
C GLU A 251 4.50 14.57 16.64
N THR A 252 4.59 13.35 16.10
CA THR A 252 3.47 12.72 15.38
C THR A 252 2.32 12.36 16.32
N VAL A 253 2.64 11.82 17.50
CA VAL A 253 1.69 11.54 18.57
C VAL A 253 0.94 12.80 19.00
N ASP A 254 1.66 13.90 19.22
CA ASP A 254 1.09 15.17 19.66
C ASP A 254 0.17 15.76 18.57
N ALA A 255 0.57 15.63 17.30
CA ALA A 255 -0.26 16.06 16.17
C ALA A 255 -1.58 15.28 16.07
N LEU A 256 -1.57 13.96 16.31
CA LEU A 256 -2.80 13.17 16.37
C LEU A 256 -3.64 13.47 17.61
N ALA A 257 -3.00 13.71 18.77
CA ALA A 257 -3.70 14.03 20.00
C ALA A 257 -4.42 15.40 19.96
N ALA A 258 -3.99 16.30 19.07
CA ALA A 258 -4.67 17.56 18.81
C ALA A 258 -5.98 17.42 18.00
N LEU A 259 -6.24 16.23 17.42
CA LEU A 259 -7.46 15.95 16.67
C LEU A 259 -8.54 15.32 17.57
N PRO A 260 -9.83 15.48 17.24
CA PRO A 260 -10.89 14.75 17.93
C PRO A 260 -10.69 13.23 17.79
N PRO A 261 -10.59 12.47 18.89
CA PRO A 261 -10.04 11.11 18.87
C PRO A 261 -10.89 10.10 18.09
N ASP A 262 -12.20 10.33 17.99
CA ASP A 262 -13.17 9.41 17.41
C ASP A 262 -13.83 9.95 16.13
N THR A 263 -13.31 11.06 15.59
CA THR A 263 -13.76 11.58 14.29
C THR A 263 -12.96 10.94 13.17
N GLU A 264 -13.67 10.45 12.15
CA GLU A 264 -13.01 9.95 10.94
C GLU A 264 -12.21 11.07 10.29
N VAL A 265 -10.98 10.77 9.91
CA VAL A 265 -10.10 11.68 9.16
C VAL A 265 -10.04 11.28 7.69
N ASP A 266 -9.70 12.25 6.84
CA ASP A 266 -9.52 12.00 5.42
C ASP A 266 -8.50 10.87 5.19
N PHE A 267 -8.79 9.98 4.24
CA PHE A 267 -7.93 8.83 3.95
C PHE A 267 -6.51 9.25 3.51
N MET A 268 -6.32 10.44 2.93
CA MET A 268 -5.00 10.99 2.63
C MET A 268 -4.17 11.23 3.90
N ALA A 269 -4.82 11.54 5.03
CA ALA A 269 -4.19 11.68 6.34
C ALA A 269 -3.88 10.31 6.95
N VAL A 270 -4.80 9.34 6.86
CA VAL A 270 -4.56 7.95 7.27
C VAL A 270 -3.35 7.37 6.55
N ARG A 271 -3.31 7.51 5.22
CA ARG A 271 -2.18 7.13 4.36
C ARG A 271 -0.86 7.71 4.84
N LEU A 272 -0.82 9.01 5.12
CA LEU A 272 0.40 9.68 5.57
C LEU A 272 0.87 9.10 6.90
N VAL A 273 -0.04 9.01 7.88
CA VAL A 273 0.30 8.49 9.21
C VAL A 273 0.77 7.04 9.10
N ALA A 274 0.02 6.19 8.40
CA ALA A 274 0.39 4.79 8.19
C ALA A 274 1.75 4.64 7.53
N GLY A 275 1.92 5.32 6.39
CA GLY A 275 3.11 5.23 5.54
C GLY A 275 4.39 5.68 6.22
N GLU A 276 4.34 6.74 7.04
CA GLU A 276 5.52 7.30 7.71
C GLU A 276 5.68 6.82 9.17
N THR A 277 4.84 5.88 9.62
CA THR A 277 4.94 5.31 10.97
C THR A 277 4.90 3.77 10.94
N TYR A 278 3.79 3.14 11.28
CA TYR A 278 3.73 1.71 11.56
C TYR A 278 4.02 0.85 10.33
N GLU A 279 3.68 1.29 9.11
CA GLU A 279 4.08 0.59 7.90
C GLU A 279 5.58 0.79 7.62
N HIS A 280 6.11 2.01 7.83
CA HIS A 280 7.54 2.30 7.68
C HIS A 280 8.40 1.46 8.64
N PHE A 281 7.95 1.37 9.89
CA PHE A 281 8.59 0.57 10.94
C PHE A 281 8.61 -0.90 10.54
N ARG A 282 7.49 -1.42 10.03
CA ARG A 282 7.37 -2.81 9.60
C ARG A 282 8.28 -3.09 8.40
N GLN A 283 8.36 -2.16 7.45
CA GLN A 283 9.22 -2.28 6.28
C GLN A 283 10.70 -2.36 6.65
N HIS A 284 11.16 -1.54 7.59
CA HIS A 284 12.57 -1.46 7.96
C HIS A 284 12.97 -2.30 9.19
N ALA A 285 12.02 -2.89 9.91
CA ALA A 285 12.34 -3.77 11.04
C ALA A 285 13.28 -4.93 10.64
N PRO A 286 13.10 -5.64 9.50
CA PRO A 286 14.03 -6.69 9.08
C PRO A 286 15.48 -6.19 8.95
N GLU A 287 15.70 -4.99 8.41
CA GLU A 287 17.05 -4.44 8.25
C GLU A 287 17.77 -4.23 9.59
N LEU A 288 17.02 -3.98 10.67
CA LEU A 288 17.53 -3.85 12.04
C LEU A 288 17.76 -5.19 12.73
N GLU A 289 16.91 -6.16 12.44
CA GLU A 289 16.88 -7.51 13.02
C GLU A 289 17.87 -8.46 12.33
N ASP A 290 18.33 -8.15 11.10
CA ASP A 290 19.24 -8.99 10.32
C ASP A 290 20.52 -9.37 11.08
N ALA A 291 20.59 -10.63 11.51
CA ALA A 291 21.80 -11.26 12.04
C ALA A 291 22.49 -12.03 10.90
N THR A 292 23.20 -11.34 10.00
CA THR A 292 23.93 -12.01 8.91
C THR A 292 25.35 -11.51 8.74
N ALA A 293 26.23 -11.85 9.67
CA ALA A 293 27.58 -12.27 9.34
C ALA A 293 27.99 -13.32 10.38
#